data_AF-A0A257JR77-F1
#
_entry.id   AF-A0A257JR77-F1
#
_cell.length_a   1.000
_cell.length_b   1.000
_cell.length_c   1.000
_cell.angle_alpha   90.00
_cell.angle_beta   90.00
_cell.angle_gamma   90.00
#
_symmetry.space_group_name_H-M   'P 1'
#
loop_
_entity.id
_entity.type
_entity.pdbx_description
1 polymer ?
#
loop_
_entity_poly.entity_id
_entity_poly.type
_entity_poly.pdbx_seq_one_letter_code
_entity_poly.pdbx_strand_id
1 'polypeptide(L)'
;DELIQQAGNKGVQEIVIGMAHRGRLNVLVNTLGKMPKDLFAEFDHTAPEELPAGDVKYHQGFSSDISTPGGPVHLSLAFNPSHLEIVNPVVEGSVRARMDRRGDKKGLQVLPVLVHGDSAFGGQGVNQETLMLSETRGYSTGGTVHLIINNQIGFTTSDPRDLRSTLYCTDIVKMVEAPVLHVNADDPEAVVLATQLALDFRMTFQKDVVVDIICFRKLGHNEQDTPALTQPLMYKKIGAHPGTRRLYADKLSAQGLGESLGDDMVKAYRAAMDEGRHTVDPVISNFKSKYAVDWAPFVGRKWTDASDTAIPLTEWKRLAERLTTIPASVNMHPLVKKVFDDRAAMGRGDVNVDWGMGEHMAFASLVA
;
A
#
# COMPACT_ATOMS: atom_id res chain seq x y z
N ASP A 1 -2.38 8.86 -10.63
CA ASP A 1 -3.40 9.92 -10.76
C ASP A 1 -4.75 9.33 -11.11
N GLU A 2 -4.96 8.81 -12.33
CA GLU A 2 -6.26 8.27 -12.77
C GLU A 2 -6.95 7.35 -11.76
N LEU A 3 -6.22 6.37 -11.21
CA LEU A 3 -6.75 5.46 -10.19
C LEU A 3 -7.36 6.20 -9.00
N ILE A 4 -6.68 7.26 -8.52
CA ILE A 4 -7.12 8.06 -7.36
C ILE A 4 -8.40 8.82 -7.71
N GLN A 5 -8.40 9.49 -8.87
CA GLN A 5 -9.54 10.27 -9.34
C GLN A 5 -10.79 9.41 -9.49
N GLN A 6 -10.66 8.24 -10.13
CA GLN A 6 -11.77 7.31 -10.33
C GLN A 6 -12.19 6.60 -9.06
N ALA A 7 -11.24 6.25 -8.18
CA ALA A 7 -11.55 5.64 -6.90
C ALA A 7 -12.39 6.60 -6.04
N GLY A 8 -11.99 7.87 -5.97
CA GLY A 8 -12.76 8.90 -5.28
C GLY A 8 -14.16 9.08 -5.87
N ASN A 9 -14.28 9.11 -7.20
CA ASN A 9 -15.58 9.14 -7.89
C ASN A 9 -16.47 7.92 -7.57
N LYS A 10 -15.88 6.77 -7.24
CA LYS A 10 -16.58 5.55 -6.82
C LYS A 10 -16.83 5.47 -5.29
N GLY A 11 -16.52 6.53 -4.55
CA GLY A 11 -16.75 6.62 -3.11
C GLY A 11 -15.66 6.02 -2.23
N VAL A 12 -14.50 5.68 -2.79
CA VAL A 12 -13.30 5.38 -1.99
C VAL A 12 -12.89 6.65 -1.26
N GLN A 13 -12.62 6.54 0.03
CA GLN A 13 -12.25 7.68 0.89
C GLN A 13 -10.79 7.65 1.29
N GLU A 14 -10.13 6.51 1.17
CA GLU A 14 -8.74 6.32 1.56
C GLU A 14 -8.04 5.30 0.67
N ILE A 15 -6.81 5.62 0.25
CA ILE A 15 -5.96 4.73 -0.54
C ILE A 15 -4.64 4.56 0.20
N VAL A 16 -4.29 3.31 0.49
CA VAL A 16 -3.01 2.97 1.12
C VAL A 16 -2.10 2.33 0.07
N ILE A 17 -0.93 2.93 -0.13
CA ILE A 17 -0.01 2.59 -1.21
C ILE A 17 1.23 1.92 -0.62
N GLY A 18 1.53 0.71 -1.08
CA GLY A 18 2.82 0.06 -0.92
C GLY A 18 3.61 0.18 -2.21
N MET A 19 4.85 0.68 -2.16
CA MET A 19 5.68 0.75 -3.36
C MET A 19 7.17 0.58 -3.07
N ALA A 20 7.87 -0.01 -4.03
CA ALA A 20 9.33 -0.07 -4.03
C ALA A 20 9.98 1.28 -4.43
N HIS A 21 11.28 1.25 -4.73
CA HIS A 21 12.08 2.44 -5.08
C HIS A 21 11.73 3.06 -6.46
N ARG A 22 11.26 2.26 -7.43
CA ARG A 22 11.11 2.69 -8.82
C ARG A 22 10.01 3.75 -8.96
N GLY A 23 10.39 4.96 -9.35
CA GLY A 23 9.44 6.06 -9.54
C GLY A 23 8.88 6.64 -8.23
N ARG A 24 9.37 6.24 -7.05
CA ARG A 24 8.85 6.69 -5.75
C ARG A 24 8.89 8.18 -5.56
N LEU A 25 10.02 8.82 -5.87
CA LEU A 25 10.14 10.28 -5.74
C LEU A 25 9.17 11.02 -6.67
N ASN A 26 8.92 10.47 -7.86
CA ASN A 26 7.92 11.01 -8.78
C ASN A 26 6.50 10.89 -8.20
N VAL A 27 6.15 9.74 -7.60
CA VAL A 27 4.86 9.54 -6.95
C VAL A 27 4.71 10.47 -5.72
N LEU A 28 5.74 10.60 -4.90
CA LEU A 28 5.75 11.52 -3.75
C LEU A 28 5.46 12.97 -4.17
N VAL A 29 6.19 13.49 -5.14
CA VAL A 29 6.06 14.87 -5.59
C VAL A 29 4.80 15.06 -6.44
N ASN A 30 4.66 14.32 -7.52
CA ASN A 30 3.65 14.58 -8.56
C ASN A 30 2.31 13.86 -8.32
N THR A 31 2.19 13.05 -7.27
CA THR A 31 0.92 12.40 -6.92
C THR A 31 0.52 12.68 -5.49
N LEU A 32 1.42 12.56 -4.51
CA LEU A 32 1.08 12.81 -3.10
C LEU A 32 1.29 14.27 -2.68
N GLY A 33 1.91 15.11 -3.51
CA GLY A 33 2.06 16.54 -3.24
C GLY A 33 3.20 16.90 -2.29
N LYS A 34 4.18 16.01 -2.08
CA LYS A 34 5.42 16.37 -1.37
C LYS A 34 6.08 17.55 -2.06
N MET A 35 6.35 18.62 -1.32
CA MET A 35 6.92 19.84 -1.91
C MET A 35 8.33 19.56 -2.46
N PRO A 36 8.65 20.00 -3.69
CA PRO A 36 9.97 19.80 -4.27
C PRO A 36 11.10 20.34 -3.40
N LYS A 37 10.92 21.51 -2.78
CA LYS A 37 11.90 22.09 -1.85
C LYS A 37 12.25 21.16 -0.68
N ASP A 38 11.26 20.45 -0.14
CA ASP A 38 11.46 19.55 1.01
C ASP A 38 12.21 18.30 0.55
N LEU A 39 11.88 17.79 -0.65
CA LEU A 39 12.65 16.71 -1.26
C LEU A 39 14.11 17.12 -1.49
N PHE A 40 14.39 18.32 -1.98
CA PHE A 40 15.76 18.78 -2.20
C PHE A 40 16.53 18.94 -0.89
N ALA A 41 15.89 19.42 0.17
CA ALA A 41 16.49 19.49 1.50
C ALA A 41 16.95 18.10 2.00
N GLU A 42 16.25 17.02 1.65
CA GLU A 42 16.68 15.64 1.94
C GLU A 42 17.87 15.18 1.09
N PHE A 43 18.04 15.71 -0.12
CA PHE A 43 19.24 15.46 -0.93
C PHE A 43 20.45 16.22 -0.40
N ASP A 44 20.23 17.42 0.14
CA ASP A 44 21.29 18.29 0.67
C ASP A 44 21.60 18.03 2.15
N HIS A 45 20.91 17.07 2.79
CA HIS A 45 21.04 16.77 4.22
C HIS A 45 20.76 17.97 5.14
N THR A 46 19.81 18.83 4.74
CA THR A 46 19.37 20.02 5.49
C THR A 46 17.96 19.88 6.07
N ALA A 47 17.26 18.80 5.74
CA ALA A 47 15.96 18.49 6.32
C ALA A 47 16.06 18.18 7.83
N PRO A 48 15.05 18.51 8.64
CA PRO A 48 15.01 18.11 10.05
C PRO A 48 14.97 16.58 10.17
N GLU A 49 15.94 16.00 10.89
CA GLU A 49 15.95 14.57 11.21
C GLU A 49 15.32 14.33 12.59
N GLU A 50 14.07 13.87 12.63
CA GLU A 50 13.38 13.52 13.88
C GLU A 50 13.64 12.09 14.35
N LEU A 51 14.09 11.21 13.44
CA LEU A 51 14.39 9.81 13.74
C LEU A 51 15.84 9.64 14.19
N PRO A 52 16.11 9.11 15.39
CA PRO A 52 17.47 8.95 15.91
C PRO A 52 18.43 8.12 15.02
N ALA A 53 17.89 7.27 14.15
CA ALA A 53 18.66 6.43 13.24
C ALA A 53 18.48 6.80 11.74
N GLY A 54 17.56 7.71 11.42
CA GLY A 54 17.19 8.04 10.04
C GLY A 54 16.68 6.87 9.20
N ASP A 55 16.34 7.15 7.94
CA ASP A 55 16.21 6.17 6.86
C ASP A 55 16.46 6.88 5.52
N VAL A 56 16.80 6.14 4.47
CA VAL A 56 17.07 6.72 3.15
C VAL A 56 15.80 7.32 2.54
N LYS A 57 15.95 8.43 1.80
CA LYS A 57 14.87 9.23 1.20
C LYS A 57 13.82 8.44 0.39
N TYR A 58 14.21 7.33 -0.22
CA TYR A 58 13.32 6.45 -0.98
C TYR A 58 12.58 5.39 -0.11
N HIS A 59 12.68 5.47 1.22
CA HIS A 59 11.86 4.69 2.17
C HIS A 59 10.83 5.54 2.91
N GLN A 60 10.91 6.87 2.80
CA GLN A 60 10.02 7.79 3.47
C GLN A 60 8.57 7.59 2.99
N GLY A 61 7.66 7.39 3.93
CA GLY A 61 6.22 7.43 3.70
C GLY A 61 5.75 8.88 3.56
N PHE A 62 4.48 9.05 3.19
CA PHE A 62 3.87 10.36 3.08
C PHE A 62 2.35 10.24 3.20
N SER A 63 1.68 11.28 3.65
CA SER A 63 0.22 11.29 3.69
C SER A 63 -0.31 12.66 3.32
N SER A 64 -1.39 12.67 2.54
CA SER A 64 -2.03 13.88 2.05
C SER A 64 -3.48 13.59 1.71
N ASP A 65 -4.32 14.63 1.76
CA ASP A 65 -5.69 14.56 1.27
C ASP A 65 -5.74 15.24 -0.10
N ILE A 66 -6.34 14.56 -1.08
CA ILE A 66 -6.40 15.02 -2.48
C ILE A 66 -7.85 15.19 -2.93
N SER A 67 -8.11 16.25 -3.68
CA SER A 67 -9.42 16.49 -4.28
C SER A 67 -9.68 15.53 -5.45
N THR A 68 -10.87 14.92 -5.47
CA THR A 68 -11.36 14.10 -6.59
C THR A 68 -12.80 14.51 -6.96
N PRO A 69 -13.34 14.10 -8.12
CA PRO A 69 -14.73 14.37 -8.49
C PRO A 69 -15.77 13.90 -7.45
N GLY A 70 -15.47 12.81 -6.72
CA GLY A 70 -16.34 12.29 -5.66
C GLY A 70 -16.11 12.89 -4.27
N GLY A 71 -15.18 13.86 -4.16
CA GLY A 71 -14.78 14.49 -2.91
C GLY A 71 -13.34 14.14 -2.48
N PRO A 72 -12.91 14.58 -1.29
CA PRO A 72 -11.56 14.31 -0.78
C PRO A 72 -11.26 12.81 -0.60
N VAL A 73 -10.06 12.40 -1.00
CA VAL A 73 -9.50 11.07 -0.76
C VAL A 73 -8.20 11.20 0.02
N HIS A 74 -8.09 10.47 1.13
CA HIS A 74 -6.87 10.38 1.91
C HIS A 74 -5.89 9.42 1.25
N LEU A 75 -4.66 9.85 0.97
CA LEU A 75 -3.58 9.00 0.49
C LEU A 75 -2.58 8.76 1.58
N SER A 76 -2.16 7.51 1.74
CA SER A 76 -1.08 7.12 2.65
C SER A 76 -0.09 6.22 1.93
N LEU A 77 1.12 6.73 1.68
CA LEU A 77 2.23 5.93 1.19
C LEU A 77 2.98 5.34 2.38
N ALA A 78 3.06 4.01 2.43
CA ALA A 78 3.73 3.29 3.49
C ALA A 78 5.24 3.52 3.47
N PHE A 79 5.83 3.59 4.67
CA PHE A 79 7.27 3.41 4.85
C PHE A 79 7.64 1.96 4.54
N ASN A 80 8.83 1.72 4.00
CA ASN A 80 9.31 0.37 3.72
C ASN A 80 10.84 0.28 3.76
N PRO A 81 11.40 -0.87 4.17
CA PRO A 81 12.83 -1.11 4.01
C PRO A 81 13.19 -1.39 2.54
N SER A 82 14.50 -1.54 2.26
CA SER A 82 15.00 -1.96 0.95
C SER A 82 14.58 -3.38 0.54
N HIS A 83 14.17 -4.21 1.50
CA HIS A 83 13.70 -5.57 1.25
C HIS A 83 12.41 -5.50 0.46
N LEU A 84 12.50 -5.82 -0.84
CA LEU A 84 11.39 -5.67 -1.77
C LEU A 84 10.19 -6.52 -1.32
N GLU A 85 8.99 -6.06 -1.66
CA GLU A 85 7.72 -6.76 -1.45
C GLU A 85 7.27 -6.94 0.01
N ILE A 86 8.15 -6.85 1.02
CA ILE A 86 7.78 -7.07 2.43
C ILE A 86 6.80 -6.03 2.99
N VAL A 87 6.69 -4.86 2.34
CA VAL A 87 5.69 -3.83 2.68
C VAL A 87 4.28 -4.24 2.30
N ASN A 88 4.11 -5.19 1.38
CA ASN A 88 2.80 -5.58 0.85
C ASN A 88 1.84 -6.09 1.94
N PRO A 89 2.19 -7.12 2.74
CA PRO A 89 1.31 -7.57 3.82
C PRO A 89 1.14 -6.51 4.93
N VAL A 90 2.11 -5.60 5.10
CA VAL A 90 2.00 -4.48 6.05
C VAL A 90 0.91 -3.51 5.59
N VAL A 91 0.86 -3.19 4.29
CA VAL A 91 -0.19 -2.35 3.70
C VAL A 91 -1.55 -3.03 3.81
N GLU A 92 -1.65 -4.32 3.50
CA GLU A 92 -2.91 -5.07 3.65
C GLU A 92 -3.42 -5.04 5.09
N GLY A 93 -2.56 -5.27 6.08
CA GLY A 93 -2.92 -5.13 7.50
C GLY A 93 -3.35 -3.70 7.86
N SER A 94 -2.65 -2.70 7.32
CA SER A 94 -2.97 -1.28 7.50
C SER A 94 -4.35 -0.93 6.93
N VAL A 95 -4.69 -1.47 5.76
CA VAL A 95 -6.01 -1.31 5.14
C VAL A 95 -7.08 -2.04 5.93
N ARG A 96 -6.82 -3.27 6.35
CA ARG A 96 -7.75 -4.06 7.16
C ARG A 96 -8.12 -3.34 8.46
N ALA A 97 -7.13 -2.79 9.17
CA ALA A 97 -7.39 -2.01 10.38
C ALA A 97 -8.27 -0.78 10.13
N ARG A 98 -8.06 -0.09 9.00
CA ARG A 98 -8.89 1.06 8.60
C ARG A 98 -10.31 0.64 8.23
N MET A 99 -10.47 -0.49 7.54
CA MET A 99 -11.77 -1.07 7.23
C MET A 99 -12.55 -1.38 8.51
N ASP A 100 -11.91 -2.04 9.47
CA ASP A 100 -12.53 -2.39 10.76
C ASP A 100 -12.96 -1.13 11.52
N ARG A 101 -12.10 -0.10 11.59
CA ARG A 101 -12.44 1.21 12.22
C ARG A 101 -13.60 1.91 11.52
N ARG A 102 -13.79 1.70 10.22
CA ARG A 102 -14.86 2.31 9.41
C ARG A 102 -16.14 1.48 9.37
N GLY A 103 -16.10 0.22 9.85
CA GLY A 103 -17.19 -0.74 9.62
C GLY A 103 -17.32 -1.14 8.15
N ASP A 104 -16.26 -0.98 7.36
CA ASP A 104 -16.23 -1.27 5.92
C ASP A 104 -15.97 -2.76 5.67
N LYS A 105 -16.99 -3.59 5.90
CA LYS A 105 -16.90 -5.05 5.79
C LYS A 105 -16.53 -5.56 4.39
N LYS A 106 -16.63 -4.71 3.36
CA LYS A 106 -16.47 -5.05 1.95
C LYS A 106 -15.24 -4.42 1.30
N GLY A 107 -14.53 -3.53 2.00
CA GLY A 107 -13.36 -2.83 1.45
C GLY A 107 -13.72 -1.78 0.40
N LEU A 108 -14.93 -1.22 0.43
CA LEU A 108 -15.39 -0.26 -0.59
C LEU A 108 -14.92 1.18 -0.34
N GLN A 109 -14.52 1.51 0.88
CA GLN A 109 -14.09 2.85 1.28
C GLN A 109 -12.57 2.97 1.41
N VAL A 110 -11.85 1.85 1.63
CA VAL A 110 -10.39 1.82 1.74
C VAL A 110 -9.82 0.90 0.66
N LEU A 111 -8.97 1.47 -0.20
CA LEU A 111 -8.39 0.77 -1.35
C LEU A 111 -6.88 0.52 -1.12
N PRO A 112 -6.44 -0.75 -1.04
CA PRO A 112 -5.03 -1.09 -1.15
C PRO A 112 -4.55 -0.95 -2.61
N VAL A 113 -3.39 -0.32 -2.79
CA VAL A 113 -2.67 -0.25 -4.05
C VAL A 113 -1.23 -0.69 -3.82
N LEU A 114 -0.79 -1.73 -4.53
CA LEU A 114 0.57 -2.25 -4.41
C LEU A 114 1.33 -2.08 -5.73
N VAL A 115 2.52 -1.49 -5.65
CA VAL A 115 3.35 -1.17 -6.81
C VAL A 115 4.64 -1.97 -6.76
N HIS A 116 4.84 -2.81 -7.76
CA HIS A 116 5.85 -3.86 -7.78
C HIS A 116 6.88 -3.64 -8.89
N GLY A 117 8.06 -4.22 -8.73
CA GLY A 117 9.00 -4.44 -9.84
C GLY A 117 8.81 -5.84 -10.43
N ASP A 118 8.93 -6.00 -11.75
CA ASP A 118 8.66 -7.27 -12.45
C ASP A 118 9.48 -8.47 -11.94
N SER A 119 10.73 -8.22 -11.54
CA SER A 119 11.61 -9.29 -11.06
C SER A 119 11.32 -9.69 -9.61
N ALA A 120 10.94 -8.72 -8.77
CA ALA A 120 10.63 -8.97 -7.37
C ALA A 120 9.23 -9.56 -7.20
N PHE A 121 8.27 -9.17 -8.06
CA PHE A 121 6.88 -9.58 -7.95
C PHE A 121 6.72 -11.09 -7.86
N GLY A 122 7.28 -11.83 -8.82
CA GLY A 122 7.28 -13.30 -8.80
C GLY A 122 8.41 -13.93 -7.98
N GLY A 123 9.50 -13.18 -7.73
CA GLY A 123 10.72 -13.70 -7.10
C GLY A 123 10.73 -13.70 -5.57
N GLN A 124 9.83 -12.96 -4.91
CA GLN A 124 9.74 -12.89 -3.45
C GLN A 124 8.51 -13.62 -2.93
N GLY A 125 8.72 -14.70 -2.15
CA GLY A 125 7.67 -15.58 -1.63
C GLY A 125 6.55 -14.87 -0.83
N VAL A 126 6.86 -13.71 -0.25
CA VAL A 126 5.89 -12.90 0.50
C VAL A 126 4.69 -12.46 -0.35
N ASN A 127 4.85 -12.34 -1.67
CA ASN A 127 3.73 -12.00 -2.55
C ASN A 127 2.75 -13.14 -2.68
N GLN A 128 3.24 -14.37 -2.83
CA GLN A 128 2.40 -15.57 -2.85
C GLN A 128 1.70 -15.75 -1.51
N GLU A 129 2.39 -15.51 -0.39
CA GLU A 129 1.78 -15.52 0.95
C GLU A 129 0.68 -14.46 1.08
N THR A 130 0.92 -13.24 0.60
CA THR A 130 -0.05 -12.14 0.64
C THR A 130 -1.28 -12.43 -0.23
N LEU A 131 -1.07 -12.94 -1.45
CA LEU A 131 -2.14 -13.38 -2.34
C LEU A 131 -2.99 -14.48 -1.70
N MET A 132 -2.38 -15.46 -1.01
CA MET A 132 -3.14 -16.50 -0.30
C MET A 132 -4.07 -15.95 0.81
N LEU A 133 -3.79 -14.75 1.32
CA LEU A 133 -4.61 -14.09 2.34
C LEU A 133 -5.75 -13.23 1.75
N SER A 134 -5.71 -12.91 0.46
CA SER A 134 -6.59 -11.90 -0.18
C SER A 134 -8.09 -12.18 -0.03
N GLU A 135 -8.50 -13.46 0.05
CA GLU A 135 -9.89 -13.88 0.24
C GLU A 135 -10.18 -14.48 1.63
N THR A 136 -9.19 -14.54 2.52
CA THR A 136 -9.38 -15.12 3.86
C THR A 136 -10.13 -14.14 4.78
N ARG A 137 -11.16 -14.63 5.50
CA ARG A 137 -12.05 -13.77 6.32
C ARG A 137 -11.35 -12.81 7.29
N GLY A 138 -10.21 -13.23 7.84
CA GLY A 138 -9.44 -12.47 8.83
C GLY A 138 -8.56 -11.38 8.24
N TYR A 139 -8.24 -11.46 6.95
CA TYR A 139 -7.20 -10.64 6.32
C TYR A 139 -7.66 -9.93 5.06
N SER A 140 -8.69 -10.42 4.39
CA SER A 140 -9.21 -9.84 3.14
C SER A 140 -9.53 -8.36 3.28
N THR A 141 -9.14 -7.61 2.26
CA THR A 141 -9.32 -6.16 2.10
C THR A 141 -10.28 -5.80 0.95
N GLY A 142 -11.03 -6.79 0.44
CA GLY A 142 -11.93 -6.61 -0.70
C GLY A 142 -11.20 -6.45 -2.03
N GLY A 143 -10.04 -7.07 -2.16
CA GLY A 143 -9.21 -7.07 -3.36
C GLY A 143 -8.25 -5.88 -3.44
N THR A 144 -7.08 -6.14 -4.02
CA THR A 144 -5.99 -5.17 -4.20
C THR A 144 -5.76 -4.82 -5.67
N VAL A 145 -5.49 -3.55 -5.98
CA VAL A 145 -5.03 -3.16 -7.30
C VAL A 145 -3.50 -3.21 -7.33
N HIS A 146 -2.96 -4.13 -8.12
CA HIS A 146 -1.53 -4.30 -8.29
C HIS A 146 -1.05 -3.61 -9.57
N LEU A 147 -0.04 -2.76 -9.45
CA LEU A 147 0.61 -2.11 -10.59
C LEU A 147 2.03 -2.66 -10.71
N ILE A 148 2.34 -3.32 -11.83
CA ILE A 148 3.69 -3.82 -12.09
C ILE A 148 4.42 -2.83 -12.98
N ILE A 149 5.53 -2.27 -12.48
CA ILE A 149 6.46 -1.50 -13.31
C ILE A 149 7.39 -2.49 -14.00
N ASN A 150 6.91 -3.08 -15.09
CA ASN A 150 7.63 -4.11 -15.83
C ASN A 150 8.59 -3.50 -16.84
N ASN A 151 9.77 -3.12 -16.33
CA ASN A 151 10.84 -2.53 -17.14
C ASN A 151 11.74 -3.59 -17.79
N GLN A 152 11.39 -4.88 -17.64
CA GLN A 152 12.01 -6.05 -18.26
C GLN A 152 13.44 -6.35 -17.76
N ILE A 153 13.83 -5.81 -16.59
CA ILE A 153 15.18 -6.01 -16.04
C ILE A 153 15.26 -5.83 -14.51
N GLY A 154 15.66 -6.89 -13.81
CA GLY A 154 15.99 -6.87 -12.39
C GLY A 154 17.48 -6.66 -12.17
N PHE A 155 17.88 -5.47 -11.73
CA PHE A 155 19.30 -5.08 -11.64
C PHE A 155 20.03 -5.26 -13.00
N THR A 156 20.79 -6.35 -13.17
CA THR A 156 21.49 -6.77 -14.40
C THR A 156 20.93 -8.06 -15.00
N THR A 157 19.86 -8.62 -14.45
CA THR A 157 19.23 -9.86 -14.93
C THR A 157 18.03 -9.49 -15.80
N SER A 158 18.08 -9.85 -17.08
CA SER A 158 17.03 -9.55 -18.07
C SER A 158 16.64 -10.75 -18.92
N ASP A 159 17.44 -11.83 -18.89
CA ASP A 159 17.05 -13.08 -19.54
C ASP A 159 15.86 -13.68 -18.79
N PRO A 160 14.70 -13.87 -19.44
CA PRO A 160 13.52 -14.41 -18.77
C PRO A 160 13.79 -15.77 -18.09
N ARG A 161 14.73 -16.56 -18.61
CA ARG A 161 15.10 -17.88 -18.07
C ARG A 161 15.80 -17.79 -16.71
N ASP A 162 16.41 -16.64 -16.42
CA ASP A 162 17.09 -16.37 -15.14
C ASP A 162 16.17 -15.63 -14.15
N LEU A 163 15.11 -14.98 -14.65
CA LEU A 163 14.18 -14.19 -13.83
C LEU A 163 13.00 -15.01 -13.31
N ARG A 164 12.47 -15.95 -14.12
CA ARG A 164 11.22 -16.67 -13.84
C ARG A 164 11.09 -17.95 -14.65
N SER A 165 10.21 -18.84 -14.19
CA SER A 165 9.90 -20.10 -14.88
C SER A 165 8.62 -20.05 -15.73
N THR A 166 8.06 -18.86 -15.94
CA THR A 166 6.82 -18.64 -16.69
C THR A 166 6.98 -17.48 -17.67
N LEU A 167 5.99 -17.26 -18.54
CA LEU A 167 6.07 -16.22 -19.58
C LEU A 167 5.97 -14.82 -18.99
N TYR A 168 4.98 -14.58 -18.12
CA TYR A 168 4.70 -13.25 -17.57
C TYR A 168 5.18 -13.14 -16.13
N CYS A 169 5.64 -11.94 -15.75
CA CYS A 169 5.99 -11.63 -14.36
C CYS A 169 4.80 -11.81 -13.41
N THR A 170 3.59 -11.68 -13.94
CA THR A 170 2.33 -11.71 -13.23
C THR A 170 1.74 -13.09 -13.02
N ASP A 171 2.35 -14.15 -13.57
CA ASP A 171 1.74 -15.50 -13.55
C ASP A 171 1.51 -16.04 -12.13
N ILE A 172 2.18 -15.49 -11.10
CA ILE A 172 1.91 -15.84 -9.71
C ILE A 172 0.47 -15.57 -9.29
N VAL A 173 -0.21 -14.57 -9.85
CA VAL A 173 -1.58 -14.19 -9.44
C VAL A 173 -2.64 -15.16 -9.94
N LYS A 174 -2.27 -16.06 -10.86
CA LYS A 174 -3.14 -17.17 -11.29
C LYS A 174 -3.48 -18.11 -10.14
N MET A 175 -2.67 -18.15 -9.08
CA MET A 175 -2.94 -18.95 -7.89
C MET A 175 -4.22 -18.54 -7.14
N VAL A 176 -4.69 -17.31 -7.36
CA VAL A 176 -5.95 -16.76 -6.82
C VAL A 176 -6.93 -16.33 -7.91
N GLU A 177 -6.70 -16.78 -9.15
CA GLU A 177 -7.56 -16.49 -10.31
C GLU A 177 -7.78 -14.98 -10.57
N ALA A 178 -6.81 -14.13 -10.19
CA ALA A 178 -6.89 -12.69 -10.42
C ALA A 178 -6.64 -12.35 -11.90
N PRO A 179 -7.44 -11.45 -12.51
CA PRO A 179 -7.21 -11.02 -13.88
C PRO A 179 -5.96 -10.16 -14.00
N VAL A 180 -5.35 -10.22 -15.19
CA VAL A 180 -4.16 -9.42 -15.55
C VAL A 180 -4.44 -8.65 -16.83
N LEU A 181 -4.18 -7.34 -16.81
CA LEU A 181 -4.21 -6.46 -17.96
C LEU A 181 -2.76 -6.09 -18.34
N HIS A 182 -2.25 -6.67 -19.42
CA HIS A 182 -0.94 -6.31 -19.96
C HIS A 182 -1.08 -5.10 -20.88
N VAL A 183 -0.30 -4.05 -20.64
CA VAL A 183 -0.42 -2.78 -21.37
C VAL A 183 0.94 -2.19 -21.71
N ASN A 184 1.06 -1.63 -22.91
CA ASN A 184 2.26 -0.95 -23.37
C ASN A 184 2.35 0.45 -22.73
N ALA A 185 3.44 0.73 -22.01
CA ALA A 185 3.64 2.03 -21.38
C ALA A 185 3.84 3.19 -22.36
N ASP A 186 4.24 2.92 -23.60
CA ASP A 186 4.33 3.94 -24.66
C ASP A 186 2.96 4.36 -25.23
N ASP A 187 1.87 3.75 -24.76
CA ASP A 187 0.50 4.21 -25.00
C ASP A 187 -0.18 4.63 -23.67
N PRO A 188 0.00 5.89 -23.23
CA PRO A 188 -0.57 6.36 -21.97
C PRO A 188 -2.11 6.31 -21.90
N GLU A 189 -2.81 6.43 -23.03
CA GLU A 189 -4.26 6.32 -23.09
C GLU A 189 -4.70 4.88 -22.78
N ALA A 190 -4.00 3.89 -23.33
CA ALA A 190 -4.25 2.49 -23.01
C ALA A 190 -3.95 2.16 -21.54
N VAL A 191 -2.89 2.76 -20.96
CA VAL A 191 -2.57 2.60 -19.52
C VAL A 191 -3.68 3.17 -18.64
N VAL A 192 -4.23 4.34 -18.99
CA VAL A 192 -5.39 4.94 -18.33
C VAL A 192 -6.60 4.00 -18.40
N LEU A 193 -6.93 3.48 -19.60
CA LEU A 193 -8.03 2.56 -19.79
C LEU A 193 -7.86 1.26 -18.98
N ALA A 194 -6.66 0.65 -19.00
CA ALA A 194 -6.37 -0.55 -18.21
C ALA A 194 -6.52 -0.29 -16.70
N THR A 195 -6.11 0.89 -16.24
CA THR A 195 -6.27 1.31 -14.84
C THR A 195 -7.74 1.46 -14.45
N GLN A 196 -8.56 2.06 -15.32
CA GLN A 196 -10.00 2.19 -15.13
C GLN A 196 -10.68 0.82 -15.05
N LEU A 197 -10.37 -0.09 -15.99
CA LEU A 197 -10.90 -1.45 -16.01
C LEU A 197 -10.49 -2.26 -14.77
N ALA A 198 -9.24 -2.12 -14.33
CA ALA A 198 -8.78 -2.76 -13.10
C ALA A 198 -9.57 -2.27 -11.88
N LEU A 199 -9.72 -0.95 -11.73
CA LEU A 199 -10.50 -0.40 -10.63
C LEU A 199 -11.97 -0.84 -10.69
N ASP A 200 -12.59 -0.83 -11.88
CA ASP A 200 -13.96 -1.31 -12.08
C ASP A 200 -14.12 -2.77 -11.66
N PHE A 201 -13.18 -3.63 -12.06
CA PHE A 201 -13.15 -5.03 -11.65
C PHE A 201 -13.04 -5.16 -10.13
N ARG A 202 -12.07 -4.48 -9.51
CA ARG A 202 -11.86 -4.55 -8.07
C ARG A 202 -13.11 -4.10 -7.31
N MET A 203 -13.71 -2.97 -7.72
CA MET A 203 -14.91 -2.44 -7.06
C MET A 203 -16.16 -3.32 -7.27
N THR A 204 -16.24 -4.03 -8.39
CA THR A 204 -17.39 -4.90 -8.71
C THR A 204 -17.27 -6.27 -8.04
N PHE A 205 -16.10 -6.90 -8.12
CA PHE A 205 -15.88 -8.30 -7.74
C PHE A 205 -15.16 -8.45 -6.41
N GLN A 206 -14.58 -7.38 -5.88
CA GLN A 206 -13.87 -7.36 -4.58
C GLN A 206 -12.73 -8.39 -4.51
N LYS A 207 -11.98 -8.50 -5.62
CA LYS A 207 -10.86 -9.41 -5.83
C LYS A 207 -9.65 -8.64 -6.35
N ASP A 208 -8.47 -9.24 -6.15
CA ASP A 208 -7.22 -8.69 -6.66
C ASP A 208 -7.24 -8.59 -8.19
N VAL A 209 -6.54 -7.59 -8.72
CA VAL A 209 -6.41 -7.34 -10.16
C VAL A 209 -5.06 -6.70 -10.45
N VAL A 210 -4.45 -7.11 -11.56
CA VAL A 210 -3.11 -6.66 -11.92
C VAL A 210 -3.12 -5.87 -13.23
N VAL A 211 -2.42 -4.74 -13.23
CA VAL A 211 -2.02 -4.02 -14.43
C VAL A 211 -0.51 -4.20 -14.62
N ASP A 212 -0.13 -4.96 -15.65
CA ASP A 212 1.26 -5.18 -16.05
C ASP A 212 1.68 -4.11 -17.07
N ILE A 213 2.36 -3.06 -16.58
CA ILE A 213 2.76 -1.90 -17.37
C ILE A 213 4.14 -2.18 -17.97
N ILE A 214 4.14 -2.68 -19.20
CA ILE A 214 5.34 -3.07 -19.95
C ILE A 214 6.04 -1.80 -20.43
N CYS A 215 7.18 -1.49 -19.80
CA CYS A 215 7.97 -0.30 -20.03
C CYS A 215 9.45 -0.65 -20.21
N PHE A 216 10.33 0.34 -20.03
CA PHE A 216 11.78 0.18 -20.06
C PHE A 216 12.44 1.07 -19.01
N ARG A 217 13.67 0.73 -18.61
CA ARG A 217 14.48 1.53 -17.69
C ARG A 217 15.49 2.37 -18.48
N LYS A 218 15.32 3.69 -18.50
CA LYS A 218 16.16 4.61 -19.28
C LYS A 218 17.64 4.57 -18.90
N LEU A 219 17.94 4.49 -17.60
CA LEU A 219 19.29 4.48 -17.04
C LEU A 219 19.62 3.10 -16.45
N GLY A 220 20.76 2.98 -15.77
CA GLY A 220 21.13 1.81 -14.99
C GLY A 220 20.15 1.48 -13.85
N HIS A 221 20.48 0.51 -13.00
CA HIS A 221 19.60 0.17 -11.88
C HIS A 221 19.48 1.36 -10.93
N ASN A 222 20.62 1.95 -10.57
CA ASN A 222 20.75 3.33 -10.15
C ASN A 222 21.31 4.21 -11.31
N GLU A 223 21.29 5.53 -11.13
CA GLU A 223 21.69 6.51 -12.15
C GLU A 223 23.20 6.52 -12.47
N GLN A 224 24.04 5.92 -11.61
CA GLN A 224 25.50 5.85 -11.77
C GLN A 224 25.96 4.52 -12.40
N ASP A 225 25.10 3.51 -12.43
CA ASP A 225 25.41 2.20 -13.03
C ASP A 225 25.51 2.29 -14.56
N THR A 226 26.39 1.47 -15.14
CA THR A 226 26.54 1.32 -16.60
C THR A 226 25.86 0.04 -17.08
N PRO A 227 24.60 0.08 -17.56
CA PRO A 227 23.85 -1.14 -17.86
C PRO A 227 24.26 -1.80 -19.19
N ALA A 228 24.96 -1.09 -20.07
CA ALA A 228 25.45 -1.64 -21.33
C ALA A 228 26.49 -2.77 -21.13
N LEU A 229 27.07 -2.89 -19.93
CA LEU A 229 27.99 -3.98 -19.58
C LEU A 229 27.33 -5.35 -19.63
N THR A 230 26.05 -5.45 -19.26
CA THR A 230 25.29 -6.71 -19.21
C THR A 230 24.13 -6.73 -20.21
N GLN A 231 23.58 -5.58 -20.58
CA GLN A 231 22.42 -5.45 -21.49
C GLN A 231 22.70 -4.53 -22.71
N PRO A 232 23.76 -4.77 -23.49
CA PRO A 232 24.18 -3.85 -24.56
C PRO A 232 23.12 -3.67 -25.66
N LEU A 233 22.44 -4.74 -26.08
CA LEU A 233 21.45 -4.67 -27.17
C LEU A 233 20.15 -3.98 -26.73
N MET A 234 19.69 -4.26 -25.50
CA MET A 234 18.54 -3.59 -24.91
C MET A 234 18.80 -2.08 -24.81
N TYR A 235 19.95 -1.68 -24.25
CA TYR A 235 20.28 -0.28 -24.08
C TYR A 235 20.63 0.44 -25.39
N LYS A 236 21.10 -0.27 -26.42
CA LYS A 236 21.19 0.28 -27.79
C LYS A 236 19.81 0.67 -28.33
N LYS A 237 18.77 -0.13 -28.07
CA LYS A 237 17.40 0.18 -28.48
C LYS A 237 16.80 1.31 -27.64
N ILE A 238 16.98 1.27 -26.32
CA ILE A 238 16.51 2.33 -25.40
C ILE A 238 17.16 3.67 -25.73
N GLY A 239 18.46 3.70 -26.04
CA GLY A 239 19.17 4.93 -26.41
C GLY A 239 18.68 5.58 -27.71
N ALA A 240 18.09 4.79 -28.62
CA ALA A 240 17.46 5.29 -29.84
C ALA A 240 15.97 5.63 -29.65
N HIS A 241 15.39 5.28 -28.50
CA HIS A 241 13.97 5.50 -28.21
C HIS A 241 13.75 6.95 -27.75
N PRO A 242 12.80 7.71 -28.33
CA PRO A 242 12.59 9.12 -27.98
C PRO A 242 12.01 9.31 -26.56
N GLY A 243 11.45 8.24 -25.99
CA GLY A 243 10.86 8.21 -24.67
C GLY A 243 9.36 8.48 -24.68
N THR A 244 8.64 7.82 -23.77
CA THR A 244 7.18 7.81 -23.67
C THR A 244 6.54 9.21 -23.70
N ARG A 245 7.06 10.15 -22.89
CA ARG A 245 6.54 11.53 -22.86
C ARG A 245 6.65 12.21 -24.23
N ARG A 246 7.77 12.02 -24.94
CA ARG A 246 7.98 12.65 -26.24
C ARG A 246 7.06 12.03 -27.30
N LEU A 247 6.96 10.69 -27.33
CA LEU A 247 6.02 9.99 -28.22
C LEU A 247 4.59 10.49 -28.05
N TYR A 248 4.13 10.60 -26.80
CA TYR A 248 2.77 11.06 -26.54
C TYR A 248 2.57 12.54 -26.88
N ALA A 249 3.54 13.40 -26.55
CA ALA A 249 3.49 14.80 -26.96
C ALA A 249 3.42 14.96 -28.49
N ASP A 250 4.26 14.23 -29.23
CA ASP A 250 4.27 14.26 -30.69
C ASP A 250 2.93 13.76 -31.29
N LYS A 251 2.31 12.73 -30.67
CA LYS A 251 0.96 12.25 -31.02
C LYS A 251 -0.08 13.36 -30.85
N LEU A 252 -0.10 14.04 -29.70
CA LEU A 252 -1.05 15.13 -29.43
C LEU A 252 -0.83 16.34 -30.36
N SER A 253 0.43 16.68 -30.64
CA SER A 253 0.76 17.72 -31.62
C SER A 253 0.23 17.37 -33.01
N ALA A 254 0.40 16.12 -33.46
CA ALA A 254 -0.14 15.64 -34.73
C ALA A 254 -1.69 15.64 -34.78
N GLN A 255 -2.35 15.57 -33.62
CA GLN A 255 -3.80 15.71 -33.48
C GLN A 255 -4.28 17.16 -33.36
N GLY A 256 -3.37 18.14 -33.41
CA GLY A 256 -3.70 19.56 -33.42
C GLY A 256 -3.85 20.20 -32.04
N LEU A 257 -3.38 19.56 -30.96
CA LEU A 257 -3.44 20.14 -29.60
C LEU A 257 -2.36 21.20 -29.32
N GLY A 258 -1.50 21.50 -30.30
CA GLY A 258 -0.48 22.55 -30.25
C GLY A 258 0.93 22.00 -30.39
N GLU A 259 1.68 22.50 -31.36
CA GLU A 259 3.00 21.96 -31.74
C GLU A 259 4.04 22.03 -30.60
N SER A 260 4.00 23.08 -29.77
CA SER A 260 4.95 23.32 -28.68
C SER A 260 4.46 22.84 -27.31
N LEU A 261 3.21 22.34 -27.19
CA LEU A 261 2.56 22.09 -25.90
C LEU A 261 3.44 21.24 -24.96
N GLY A 262 3.94 20.11 -25.46
CA GLY A 262 4.77 19.21 -24.66
C GLY A 262 6.10 19.82 -24.20
N ASP A 263 6.71 20.68 -25.00
CA ASP A 263 7.98 21.33 -24.66
C ASP A 263 7.75 22.52 -23.71
N ASP A 264 6.64 23.23 -23.85
CA ASP A 264 6.26 24.31 -22.95
C ASP A 264 5.88 23.79 -21.55
N MET A 265 5.17 22.65 -21.47
CA MET A 265 4.94 21.96 -20.19
C MET A 265 6.24 21.56 -19.50
N VAL A 266 7.25 21.09 -20.26
CA VAL A 266 8.57 20.75 -19.70
C VAL A 266 9.27 22.00 -19.16
N LYS A 267 9.25 23.12 -19.88
CA LYS A 267 9.84 24.39 -19.40
C LYS A 267 9.16 24.86 -18.12
N ALA A 268 7.83 24.87 -18.09
CA ALA A 268 7.05 25.27 -16.92
C ALA A 268 7.32 24.38 -15.71
N TYR A 269 7.39 23.06 -15.91
CA TYR A 269 7.71 22.12 -14.84
C TYR A 269 9.12 22.33 -14.29
N ARG A 270 10.13 22.54 -15.15
CA ARG A 270 11.49 22.85 -14.69
C ARG A 270 11.55 24.13 -13.87
N ALA A 271 10.94 25.21 -14.35
CA ALA A 271 10.91 26.48 -13.61
C ALA A 271 10.25 26.32 -12.23
N ALA A 272 9.15 25.56 -12.13
CA ALA A 272 8.51 25.28 -10.86
C ALA A 272 9.40 24.45 -9.92
N MET A 273 10.10 23.45 -10.45
CA MET A 273 11.07 22.66 -9.69
C MET A 273 12.25 23.53 -9.22
N ASP A 274 12.81 24.41 -10.05
CA ASP A 274 13.89 25.32 -9.66
C ASP A 274 13.45 26.28 -8.53
N GLU A 275 12.17 26.65 -8.52
CA GLU A 275 11.53 27.45 -7.46
C GLU A 275 11.08 26.62 -6.24
N GLY A 276 11.25 25.29 -6.27
CA GLY A 276 10.91 24.40 -5.16
C GLY A 276 9.41 24.17 -4.94
N ARG A 277 8.56 24.42 -5.97
CA ARG A 277 7.09 24.37 -5.88
C ARG A 277 6.47 23.47 -6.96
N HIS A 278 5.18 23.16 -6.77
CA HIS A 278 4.41 22.43 -7.77
C HIS A 278 3.92 23.33 -8.92
N THR A 279 3.69 22.72 -10.08
CA THR A 279 2.93 23.35 -11.18
C THR A 279 1.43 23.27 -10.95
N VAL A 280 0.97 22.17 -10.38
CA VAL A 280 -0.41 21.94 -9.93
C VAL A 280 -0.31 21.27 -8.57
N ASP A 281 -0.92 21.87 -7.54
CA ASP A 281 -0.97 21.29 -6.20
C ASP A 281 -2.33 20.58 -6.00
N PRO A 282 -2.35 19.23 -5.93
CA PRO A 282 -3.58 18.48 -5.75
C PRO A 282 -4.03 18.40 -4.28
N VAL A 283 -3.18 18.84 -3.33
CA VAL A 283 -3.39 18.66 -1.90
C VAL A 283 -4.34 19.71 -1.35
N ILE A 284 -5.30 19.28 -0.54
CA ILE A 284 -6.20 20.17 0.19
C ILE A 284 -5.72 20.31 1.64
N SER A 285 -5.54 21.55 2.10
CA SER A 285 -4.97 21.85 3.43
C SER A 285 -6.03 22.13 4.51
N ASN A 286 -7.28 22.33 4.11
CA ASN A 286 -8.40 22.68 5.00
C ASN A 286 -9.37 21.52 5.27
N PHE A 287 -8.97 20.29 4.96
CA PHE A 287 -9.75 19.09 5.22
C PHE A 287 -9.21 18.35 6.44
N LYS A 288 -10.11 17.92 7.33
CA LYS A 288 -9.76 17.04 8.45
C LYS A 288 -10.59 15.78 8.33
N SER A 289 -9.94 14.68 7.99
CA SER A 289 -10.60 13.37 7.91
C SER A 289 -11.25 13.01 9.25
N LYS A 290 -12.49 12.51 9.22
CA LYS A 290 -13.18 11.93 10.38
C LYS A 290 -12.37 10.82 11.05
N TYR A 291 -11.55 10.12 10.27
CA TYR A 291 -10.74 9.00 10.72
C TYR A 291 -9.27 9.37 10.95
N ALA A 292 -8.95 10.67 11.01
CA ALA A 292 -7.63 11.14 11.40
C ALA A 292 -7.19 10.45 12.70
N VAL A 293 -5.94 9.97 12.71
CA VAL A 293 -5.36 9.31 13.88
C VAL A 293 -4.77 10.40 14.77
N ASP A 294 -5.11 10.36 16.06
CA ASP A 294 -4.53 11.24 17.06
C ASP A 294 -3.63 10.42 17.99
N TRP A 295 -2.31 10.55 17.77
CA TRP A 295 -1.31 9.90 18.59
C TRP A 295 -0.88 10.75 19.80
N ALA A 296 -1.35 12.01 19.92
CA ALA A 296 -0.93 12.92 20.98
C ALA A 296 -1.04 12.34 22.40
N PRO A 297 -2.06 11.52 22.75
CA PRO A 297 -2.13 10.91 24.09
C PRO A 297 -0.98 9.94 24.42
N PHE A 298 -0.34 9.38 23.40
CA PHE A 298 0.64 8.29 23.52
C PHE A 298 2.10 8.75 23.35
N VAL A 299 2.32 9.94 22.80
CA VAL A 299 3.68 10.48 22.60
C VAL A 299 4.32 10.86 23.95
N GLY A 300 5.64 10.61 24.08
CA GLY A 300 6.42 11.02 25.25
C GLY A 300 6.28 10.13 26.49
N ARG A 301 5.59 9.00 26.37
CA ARG A 301 5.49 7.98 27.43
C ARG A 301 6.73 7.10 27.46
N LYS A 302 7.16 6.68 28.65
CA LYS A 302 8.27 5.72 28.82
C LYS A 302 7.72 4.33 29.08
N TRP A 303 8.47 3.32 28.66
CA TRP A 303 8.14 1.92 28.97
C TRP A 303 8.15 1.61 30.48
N THR A 304 8.84 2.46 31.27
CA THR A 304 8.92 2.38 32.74
C THR A 304 7.79 3.11 33.46
N ASP A 305 6.90 3.80 32.72
CA ASP A 305 5.80 4.51 33.36
C ASP A 305 4.85 3.49 34.00
N ALA A 306 4.51 3.73 35.27
CA ALA A 306 3.58 2.85 35.99
C ALA A 306 2.19 2.91 35.37
N SER A 307 1.52 1.75 35.27
CA SER A 307 0.16 1.62 34.77
C SER A 307 -0.67 0.81 35.76
N ASP A 308 -1.87 1.31 36.10
CA ASP A 308 -2.84 0.55 36.88
C ASP A 308 -3.63 -0.37 35.95
N THR A 309 -3.37 -1.67 36.08
CA THR A 309 -3.98 -2.74 35.28
C THR A 309 -4.88 -3.64 36.12
N ALA A 310 -5.09 -3.30 37.41
CA ALA A 310 -5.94 -4.07 38.28
C ALA A 310 -7.42 -3.85 37.91
N ILE A 311 -8.21 -4.93 37.97
CA ILE A 311 -9.67 -4.84 37.85
C ILE A 311 -10.32 -5.14 39.20
N PRO A 312 -11.44 -4.46 39.54
CA PRO A 312 -12.20 -4.78 40.74
C PRO A 312 -12.68 -6.24 40.74
N LEU A 313 -12.71 -6.89 41.91
CA LEU A 313 -13.18 -8.28 42.02
C LEU A 313 -14.63 -8.46 41.55
N THR A 314 -15.46 -7.42 41.68
CA THR A 314 -16.82 -7.41 41.14
C THR A 314 -16.82 -7.54 39.62
N GLU A 315 -15.90 -6.83 38.95
CA GLU A 315 -15.74 -6.88 37.51
C GLU A 315 -15.15 -8.21 37.04
N TRP A 316 -14.17 -8.73 37.78
CA TRP A 316 -13.66 -10.10 37.59
C TRP A 316 -14.79 -11.13 37.56
N LYS A 317 -15.68 -11.11 38.56
CA LYS A 317 -16.79 -12.07 38.66
C LYS A 317 -17.76 -11.91 37.50
N ARG A 318 -18.14 -10.67 37.16
CA ARG A 318 -19.03 -10.36 36.03
C ARG A 318 -18.48 -10.89 34.70
N LEU A 319 -17.21 -10.61 34.41
CA LEU A 319 -16.54 -11.02 33.18
C LEU A 319 -16.37 -12.54 33.12
N ALA A 320 -15.96 -13.17 34.22
CA ALA A 320 -15.79 -14.62 34.29
C ALA A 320 -17.11 -15.37 34.06
N GLU A 321 -18.21 -14.91 34.67
CA GLU A 321 -19.55 -15.46 34.43
C GLU A 321 -19.94 -15.31 32.95
N ARG A 322 -19.76 -14.12 32.38
CA ARG A 322 -20.10 -13.86 30.98
C ARG A 322 -19.28 -14.71 30.00
N LEU A 323 -17.98 -14.86 30.27
CA LEU A 323 -17.04 -15.65 29.47
C LEU A 323 -17.41 -17.14 29.46
N THR A 324 -17.90 -17.64 30.59
CA THR A 324 -18.14 -19.08 30.79
C THR A 324 -19.59 -19.52 30.54
N THR A 325 -20.50 -18.55 30.39
CA THR A 325 -21.90 -18.82 30.07
C THR A 325 -22.08 -19.11 28.59
N ILE A 326 -22.27 -20.38 28.24
CA ILE A 326 -22.53 -20.83 26.87
C ILE A 326 -24.04 -21.02 26.65
N PRO A 327 -24.61 -20.58 25.51
CA PRO A 327 -26.03 -20.80 25.22
C PRO A 327 -26.39 -22.29 25.24
N ALA A 328 -27.54 -22.63 25.83
CA ALA A 328 -28.01 -24.02 25.94
C ALA A 328 -28.20 -24.72 24.58
N SER A 329 -28.30 -23.95 23.49
CA SER A 329 -28.37 -24.45 22.11
C SER A 329 -27.04 -24.98 21.57
N VAL A 330 -25.92 -24.75 22.25
CA VAL A 330 -24.58 -25.17 21.81
C VAL A 330 -24.19 -26.48 22.49
N ASN A 331 -24.16 -27.56 21.71
CA ASN A 331 -23.66 -28.85 22.20
C ASN A 331 -22.13 -28.87 22.14
N MET A 332 -21.48 -28.75 23.31
CA MET A 332 -20.02 -28.74 23.40
C MET A 332 -19.44 -30.15 23.45
N HIS A 333 -18.27 -30.32 22.82
CA HIS A 333 -17.47 -31.53 23.06
C HIS A 333 -17.15 -31.67 24.56
N PRO A 334 -17.24 -32.88 25.16
CA PRO A 334 -17.08 -33.07 26.61
C PRO A 334 -15.80 -32.47 27.21
N LEU A 335 -14.67 -32.57 26.49
CA LEU A 335 -13.41 -31.97 26.94
C LEU A 335 -13.45 -30.44 26.98
N VAL A 336 -14.15 -29.81 26.03
CA VAL A 336 -14.32 -28.35 26.01
C VAL A 336 -15.24 -27.92 27.14
N LYS A 337 -16.34 -28.65 27.36
CA LYS A 337 -17.24 -28.39 28.49
C LYS A 337 -16.48 -28.40 29.83
N LYS A 338 -15.60 -29.38 30.04
CA LYS A 338 -14.76 -29.45 31.24
C LYS A 338 -13.92 -28.18 31.41
N VAL A 339 -13.26 -27.71 30.36
CA VAL A 339 -12.47 -26.45 30.41
C VAL A 339 -13.34 -25.26 30.80
N PHE A 340 -14.57 -25.16 30.27
CA PHE A 340 -15.51 -24.10 30.64
C PHE A 340 -15.98 -24.19 32.10
N ASP A 341 -16.30 -25.40 32.56
CA ASP A 341 -16.71 -25.65 33.96
C ASP A 341 -15.57 -25.30 34.93
N ASP A 342 -14.34 -25.71 34.61
CA ASP A 342 -13.13 -25.41 35.39
C ASP A 342 -12.86 -23.89 35.43
N ARG A 343 -12.96 -23.20 34.29
CA ARG A 343 -12.84 -21.72 34.22
C ARG A 343 -13.95 -21.00 34.99
N ALA A 344 -15.17 -21.54 35.01
CA ALA A 344 -16.25 -20.99 35.82
C ALA A 344 -15.94 -21.12 37.32
N ALA A 345 -15.35 -22.25 37.73
CA ALA A 345 -14.86 -22.45 39.10
C ALA A 345 -13.73 -21.48 39.47
N MET A 346 -12.77 -21.24 38.56
CA MET A 346 -11.74 -20.21 38.73
C MET A 346 -12.35 -18.81 38.89
N GLY A 347 -13.35 -18.48 38.07
CA GLY A 347 -14.08 -17.21 38.15
C GLY A 347 -14.75 -16.97 39.49
N ARG A 348 -15.28 -18.03 40.11
CA ARG A 348 -15.88 -18.01 41.46
C ARG A 348 -14.86 -18.00 42.59
N GLY A 349 -13.61 -18.36 42.31
CA GLY A 349 -12.55 -18.52 43.31
C GLY A 349 -12.55 -19.88 44.00
N ASP A 350 -13.26 -20.88 43.45
CA ASP A 350 -13.32 -22.24 44.00
C ASP A 350 -11.98 -22.98 43.79
N VAL A 351 -11.25 -22.61 42.75
CA VAL A 351 -9.93 -23.15 42.37
C VAL A 351 -9.01 -22.03 41.87
N ASN A 352 -7.71 -22.29 41.85
CA ASN A 352 -6.72 -21.32 41.38
C ASN A 352 -6.85 -21.03 39.87
N VAL A 353 -6.65 -19.77 39.50
CA VAL A 353 -6.65 -19.28 38.13
C VAL A 353 -5.47 -19.86 37.36
N ASP A 354 -5.73 -20.42 36.18
CA ASP A 354 -4.69 -20.86 35.25
C ASP A 354 -4.33 -19.79 34.20
N TRP A 355 -3.35 -20.09 33.36
CA TRP A 355 -2.88 -19.16 32.33
C TRP A 355 -3.99 -18.79 31.33
N GLY A 356 -4.76 -19.77 30.87
CA GLY A 356 -5.78 -19.56 29.84
C GLY A 356 -6.93 -18.70 30.34
N MET A 357 -7.31 -18.84 31.62
CA MET A 357 -8.28 -17.95 32.25
C MET A 357 -7.70 -16.55 32.45
N GLY A 358 -6.44 -16.44 32.91
CA GLY A 358 -5.76 -15.15 33.04
C GLY A 358 -5.71 -14.36 31.73
N GLU A 359 -5.33 -15.02 30.64
CA GLU A 359 -5.31 -14.43 29.29
C GLU A 359 -6.72 -14.00 28.83
N HIS A 360 -7.72 -14.86 28.98
CA HIS A 360 -9.10 -14.51 28.63
C HIS A 360 -9.63 -13.32 29.43
N MET A 361 -9.30 -13.22 30.72
CA MET A 361 -9.71 -12.12 31.57
C MET A 361 -9.03 -10.81 31.18
N ALA A 362 -7.76 -10.85 30.78
CA ALA A 362 -7.08 -9.69 30.22
C ALA A 362 -7.80 -9.19 28.95
N PHE A 363 -8.11 -10.07 27.98
CA PHE A 363 -8.88 -9.68 26.80
C PHE A 363 -10.28 -9.19 27.14
N ALA A 364 -10.98 -9.87 28.04
CA ALA A 364 -12.33 -9.51 28.46
C ALA A 364 -12.37 -8.10 29.07
N SER A 365 -11.38 -7.76 29.91
CA SER A 365 -11.29 -6.43 30.55
C SER A 365 -11.05 -5.27 29.58
N LEU A 366 -10.40 -5.54 28.43
CA LEU A 366 -10.14 -4.52 27.41
C LEU A 366 -11.37 -4.22 26.54
N VAL A 367 -12.29 -5.18 26.39
CA VAL A 367 -13.50 -5.05 25.55
C VAL A 367 -14.78 -4.82 26.37
N ALA A 368 -14.67 -4.80 27.69
CA ALA A 368 -15.74 -4.89 28.70
C ALA A 368 -16.80 -3.77 28.69
#